data_AF-A0A822CU38-F1
#
_entry.id   AF-A0A822CU38-F1
#
_cell.length_a   1.000
_cell.length_b   1.000
_cell.length_c   1.000
_cell.angle_alpha   90.00
_cell.angle_beta   90.00
_cell.angle_gamma   90.00
#
_symmetry.space_group_name_H-M   'P 1'
#
loop_
_entity.id
_entity.type
_entity.pdbx_description
1 polymer ?
#
loop_
_entity_poly.entity_id
_entity_poly.type
_entity_poly.pdbx_seq_one_letter_code
_entity_poly.pdbx_strand_id
1 'polypeptide(L)'
;MINNKDNASILQTFCDLSATKKVEDFYNHTDGPRFNTVEKFYYNQHTQQTYDFAMSKMKNYENMNKLVLDPWDALELGGSFVDDSDPDTELDQIFHSFQVAESLRKAFPDEDKYGWLHLTGLIHDLGKILTPAFGDSQWCNVGDTFPVGCIFERVGVFPEYFDHNPDMKHPVYSTKLGIYQQRCGLNN
;
A
#
# COMPACT_ATOMS: atom_id res chain seq x y z
N MET A 1 -11.61 21.96 14.95
CA MET A 1 -10.43 22.71 15.49
C MET A 1 -9.69 21.77 16.43
N ILE A 2 -8.80 20.95 15.88
CA ILE A 2 -7.88 20.12 16.66
C ILE A 2 -6.63 20.98 16.92
N ASN A 3 -6.05 20.87 18.12
CA ASN A 3 -5.11 21.83 18.68
C ASN A 3 -3.71 21.69 18.06
N ASN A 4 -3.04 22.83 17.83
CA ASN A 4 -1.62 22.96 17.42
C ASN A 4 -0.59 22.18 18.29
N LYS A 5 -1.01 21.54 19.38
CA LYS A 5 -0.16 20.70 20.23
C LYS A 5 0.09 19.31 19.62
N ASP A 6 -0.82 18.80 18.79
CA ASP A 6 -0.71 17.45 18.21
C ASP A 6 0.30 17.43 17.05
N ASN A 7 0.38 18.52 16.27
CA ASN A 7 1.36 18.66 15.17
C ASN A 7 2.81 18.73 15.68
N ALA A 8 3.04 19.37 16.83
CA ALA A 8 4.37 19.43 17.45
C ALA A 8 4.82 18.05 17.99
N SER A 9 3.88 17.22 18.46
CA SER A 9 4.15 15.84 18.86
C SER A 9 4.57 14.99 17.67
N ILE A 10 3.87 15.11 16.54
CA ILE A 10 4.19 14.37 15.30
C ILE A 10 5.61 14.71 14.83
N LEU A 11 5.96 16.00 14.78
CA LEU A 11 7.28 16.46 14.36
C LEU A 11 8.41 16.06 15.33
N GLN A 12 8.14 15.98 16.63
CA GLN A 12 9.14 15.56 17.62
C GLN A 12 9.45 14.06 17.49
N THR A 13 8.42 13.20 17.34
CA THR A 13 8.60 11.76 17.09
C THR A 13 9.35 11.51 15.78
N PHE A 14 9.14 12.36 14.78
CA PHE A 14 9.75 12.26 13.47
C PHE A 14 11.28 12.39 13.47
N CYS A 15 11.84 13.26 14.31
CA CYS A 15 13.29 13.44 14.45
C CYS A 15 14.00 12.18 15.00
N ASP A 16 13.28 11.31 15.72
CA ASP A 16 13.86 10.16 16.41
C ASP A 16 13.79 8.86 15.59
N LEU A 17 13.15 8.86 14.41
CA LEU A 17 12.89 7.67 13.57
C LEU A 17 14.06 7.24 12.67
N SER A 18 15.28 7.70 12.92
CA SER A 18 16.44 7.17 12.20
C SER A 18 16.82 5.77 12.72
N ALA A 19 16.09 4.75 12.29
CA ALA A 19 16.40 3.37 12.62
C ALA A 19 17.70 2.90 11.94
N THR A 20 18.57 2.28 12.73
CA THR A 20 19.87 1.71 12.37
C THR A 20 19.77 0.35 11.64
N LYS A 21 18.73 0.14 10.83
CA LYS A 21 18.47 -1.13 10.15
C LYS A 21 19.40 -1.26 8.93
N LYS A 22 20.03 -2.42 8.73
CA LYS A 22 20.87 -2.65 7.56
C LYS A 22 19.98 -2.86 6.34
N VAL A 23 20.46 -2.45 5.17
CA VAL A 23 19.74 -2.61 3.89
C VAL A 23 19.32 -4.06 3.65
N GLU A 24 20.16 -5.02 4.05
CA GLU A 24 19.93 -6.47 3.90
C GLU A 24 18.77 -7.00 4.76
N ASP A 25 18.40 -6.29 5.82
CA ASP A 25 17.35 -6.72 6.76
C ASP A 25 15.96 -6.20 6.37
N PHE A 26 15.87 -5.31 5.38
CA PHE A 26 14.60 -4.78 4.88
C PHE A 26 13.86 -5.80 4.01
N TYR A 27 12.53 -5.73 4.01
CA TYR A 27 11.67 -6.55 3.15
C TYR A 27 11.86 -8.07 3.39
N ASN A 28 12.12 -8.45 4.64
CA ASN A 28 12.29 -9.83 5.08
C ASN A 28 10.94 -10.52 5.30
N HIS A 29 10.71 -11.63 4.58
CA HIS A 29 9.49 -12.44 4.63
C HIS A 29 9.76 -13.88 5.07
N THR A 30 10.90 -14.17 5.70
CA THR A 30 11.24 -15.52 6.18
C THR A 30 11.13 -15.67 7.69
N ASP A 31 11.34 -14.59 8.43
CA ASP A 31 11.23 -14.51 9.88
C ASP A 31 10.98 -13.07 10.33
N GLY A 32 10.94 -12.85 11.65
CA GLY A 32 10.80 -11.53 12.25
C GLY A 32 9.51 -11.34 13.05
N PRO A 33 9.43 -10.23 13.81
CA PRO A 33 8.31 -10.00 14.73
C PRO A 33 6.96 -9.84 14.02
N ARG A 34 6.96 -9.31 12.78
CA ARG A 34 5.74 -9.10 11.98
C ARG A 34 5.40 -10.26 11.04
N PHE A 35 6.22 -11.31 10.97
CA PHE A 35 6.07 -12.40 10.00
C PHE A 35 4.64 -12.97 9.95
N ASN A 36 4.07 -13.36 11.09
CA ASN A 36 2.72 -13.96 11.13
C ASN A 36 1.62 -13.00 10.65
N THR A 37 1.78 -11.69 10.90
CA THR A 37 0.84 -10.66 10.45
C THR A 37 0.90 -10.52 8.93
N VAL A 38 2.12 -10.41 8.39
CA VAL A 38 2.39 -10.27 6.96
C VAL A 38 2.01 -11.53 6.18
N GLU A 39 2.33 -12.72 6.69
CA GLU A 39 1.96 -14.00 6.09
C GLU A 39 0.43 -14.13 6.02
N LYS A 40 -0.28 -13.85 7.12
CA LYS A 40 -1.75 -13.85 7.14
C LYS A 40 -2.35 -12.83 6.19
N PHE A 41 -1.74 -11.64 6.09
CA PHE A 41 -2.14 -10.61 5.15
C PHE A 41 -2.09 -11.13 3.71
N TYR A 42 -0.92 -11.62 3.28
CA TYR A 42 -0.69 -12.06 1.91
C TYR A 42 -1.45 -13.36 1.58
N TYR A 43 -1.66 -14.25 2.56
CA TYR A 43 -2.58 -15.38 2.38
C TYR A 43 -3.97 -14.89 1.99
N ASN A 44 -4.52 -13.92 2.72
CA ASN A 44 -5.84 -13.38 2.40
C ASN A 44 -5.86 -12.66 1.05
N GLN A 45 -4.83 -11.86 0.76
CA GLN A 45 -4.72 -11.14 -0.52
C GLN A 45 -4.67 -12.12 -1.69
N HIS A 46 -3.74 -13.09 -1.69
CA HIS A 46 -3.56 -14.02 -2.80
C HIS A 46 -4.74 -14.96 -2.99
N THR A 47 -5.46 -15.33 -1.94
CA THR A 47 -6.62 -16.23 -2.03
C THR A 47 -7.90 -15.53 -2.49
N GLN A 48 -8.05 -14.23 -2.21
CA GLN A 48 -9.32 -13.50 -2.40
C GLN A 48 -9.29 -12.42 -3.48
N GLN A 49 -8.12 -11.92 -3.88
CA GLN A 49 -8.01 -10.98 -5.01
C GLN A 49 -8.24 -11.72 -6.33
N THR A 50 -9.48 -11.71 -6.79
CA THR A 50 -9.89 -12.21 -8.10
C THR A 50 -10.14 -11.05 -9.07
N TYR A 51 -10.19 -11.34 -10.36
CA TYR A 51 -10.59 -10.37 -11.37
C TYR A 51 -11.95 -9.75 -11.03
N ASP A 52 -12.95 -10.58 -10.71
CA ASP A 52 -14.30 -10.11 -10.39
C ASP A 52 -14.33 -9.22 -9.13
N PHE A 53 -13.53 -9.56 -8.12
CA PHE A 53 -13.39 -8.74 -6.91
C PHE A 53 -12.76 -7.38 -7.23
N ALA A 54 -11.67 -7.35 -8.00
CA ALA A 54 -11.01 -6.12 -8.41
C ALA A 54 -11.94 -5.21 -9.22
N MET A 55 -12.68 -5.77 -10.18
CA MET A 55 -13.66 -5.02 -10.97
C MET A 55 -14.81 -4.48 -10.12
N SER A 56 -15.27 -5.26 -9.12
CA SER A 56 -16.26 -4.80 -8.14
C SER A 56 -15.76 -3.62 -7.31
N LYS A 57 -14.51 -3.69 -6.82
CA LYS A 57 -13.88 -2.60 -6.07
C LYS A 57 -13.67 -1.35 -6.92
N MET A 58 -13.20 -1.52 -8.15
CA MET A 58 -13.07 -0.41 -9.11
C MET A 58 -14.42 0.29 -9.30
N LYS A 59 -15.50 -0.45 -9.60
CA LYS A 59 -16.85 0.11 -9.75
C LYS A 59 -17.33 0.82 -8.48
N ASN A 60 -16.99 0.30 -7.30
CA ASN A 60 -17.38 0.90 -6.04
C ASN A 60 -16.71 2.26 -5.79
N TYR A 61 -15.47 2.46 -6.24
CA TYR A 61 -14.65 3.64 -5.91
C TYR A 61 -14.40 4.59 -7.10
N GLU A 62 -14.60 4.17 -8.35
CA GLU A 62 -14.28 4.94 -9.56
C GLU A 62 -14.95 6.33 -9.63
N ASN A 63 -16.14 6.46 -9.03
CA ASN A 63 -16.90 7.71 -9.05
C ASN A 63 -16.40 8.76 -8.05
N MET A 64 -15.46 8.42 -7.16
CA MET A 64 -14.84 9.33 -6.18
C MET A 64 -15.85 10.20 -5.40
N ASN A 65 -17.02 9.63 -5.05
CA ASN A 65 -18.16 10.37 -4.49
C ASN A 65 -18.52 9.98 -3.05
N LYS A 66 -17.64 9.23 -2.37
CA LYS A 66 -17.91 8.70 -1.02
C LYS A 66 -17.54 9.66 0.10
N LEU A 67 -16.47 10.44 -0.09
CA LEU A 67 -15.90 11.28 0.94
C LEU A 67 -15.11 12.43 0.29
N VAL A 68 -15.19 13.62 0.87
CA VAL A 68 -14.39 14.79 0.49
C VAL A 68 -13.63 15.22 1.73
N LEU A 69 -12.30 15.27 1.63
CA LEU A 69 -11.40 15.69 2.70
C LEU A 69 -10.41 16.72 2.16
N ASP A 70 -9.99 17.63 3.02
CA ASP A 70 -8.75 18.38 2.78
C ASP A 70 -7.55 17.41 2.90
N PRO A 71 -6.42 17.69 2.20
CA PRO A 71 -5.26 16.79 2.23
C PRO A 71 -4.73 16.50 3.64
N TRP A 72 -4.81 17.48 4.55
CA TRP A 72 -4.41 17.30 5.95
C TRP A 72 -5.34 16.34 6.69
N ASP A 73 -6.65 16.49 6.51
CA ASP A 73 -7.64 15.61 7.14
C ASP A 73 -7.48 14.17 6.63
N ALA A 74 -7.09 13.97 5.37
CA ALA A 74 -6.78 12.65 4.82
C ALA A 74 -5.53 12.03 5.47
N LEU A 75 -4.48 12.83 5.73
CA LEU A 75 -3.30 12.38 6.47
C LEU A 75 -3.65 12.03 7.92
N GLU A 76 -4.43 12.85 8.60
CA GLU A 76 -4.88 12.61 9.97
C GLU A 76 -5.78 11.37 10.07
N LEU A 77 -6.64 11.12 9.07
CA LEU A 77 -7.46 9.91 9.01
C LEU A 77 -6.62 8.63 8.87
N GLY A 78 -5.42 8.74 8.27
CA GLY A 78 -4.41 7.68 8.28
C GLY A 78 -3.64 7.57 9.60
N GLY A 79 -3.83 8.49 10.55
CA GLY A 79 -3.29 8.39 11.90
C GLY A 79 -3.87 7.16 12.61
N SER A 80 -3.04 6.38 13.31
CA SER A 80 -3.32 5.04 13.85
C SER A 80 -3.51 3.89 12.86
N PHE A 81 -3.45 4.13 11.54
CA PHE A 81 -3.41 3.04 10.57
C PHE A 81 -1.99 2.47 10.48
N VAL A 82 -1.84 1.19 10.86
CA VAL A 82 -0.61 0.42 10.70
C VAL A 82 -0.80 -0.59 9.57
N ASP A 83 0.11 -0.55 8.59
CA ASP A 83 0.07 -1.42 7.43
C ASP A 83 0.45 -2.86 7.83
N ASP A 84 -0.49 -3.80 7.69
CA ASP A 84 -0.27 -5.22 8.03
C ASP A 84 0.57 -5.98 7.00
N SER A 85 0.79 -5.40 5.81
CA SER A 85 1.63 -5.99 4.76
C SER A 85 3.11 -5.65 4.90
N ASP A 86 3.44 -4.58 5.64
CA ASP A 86 4.79 -4.07 5.76
C ASP A 86 5.60 -4.84 6.84
N PRO A 87 6.67 -5.56 6.47
CA PRO A 87 7.49 -6.30 7.44
C PRO A 87 8.44 -5.40 8.25
N ASP A 88 8.62 -4.14 7.87
CA ASP A 88 9.73 -3.29 8.30
C ASP A 88 9.37 -2.27 9.37
N THR A 89 8.11 -1.86 9.46
CA THR A 89 7.70 -0.76 10.34
C THR A 89 6.30 -0.96 10.92
N GLU A 90 6.08 -0.58 12.18
CA GLU A 90 4.74 -0.48 12.80
C GLU A 90 4.30 0.98 12.95
N LEU A 91 4.92 1.90 12.20
CA LEU A 91 4.58 3.31 12.25
C LEU A 91 3.19 3.57 11.69
N ASP A 92 2.50 4.52 12.31
CA ASP A 92 1.28 5.06 11.71
C ASP A 92 1.59 5.66 10.34
N GLN A 93 0.63 5.51 9.43
CA GLN A 93 0.79 5.91 8.03
C GLN A 93 1.16 7.40 7.84
N ILE A 94 0.71 8.28 8.74
CA ILE A 94 1.09 9.70 8.71
C ILE A 94 2.59 9.90 8.90
N PHE A 95 3.23 9.15 9.81
CA PHE A 95 4.67 9.23 10.04
C PHE A 95 5.46 8.72 8.85
N HIS A 96 5.04 7.59 8.27
CA HIS A 96 5.66 7.07 7.03
C HIS A 96 5.58 8.09 5.88
N SER A 97 4.42 8.73 5.72
CA SER A 97 4.20 9.74 4.67
C SER A 97 5.19 10.91 4.80
N PHE A 98 5.37 11.43 6.02
CA PHE A 98 6.40 12.43 6.27
C PHE A 98 7.81 11.87 6.05
N GLN A 99 8.08 10.60 6.41
CA GLN A 99 9.40 9.97 6.33
C GLN A 99 9.90 9.95 4.90
N VAL A 100 9.02 9.57 3.98
CA VAL A 100 9.29 9.59 2.56
C VAL A 100 9.46 11.03 2.06
N ALA A 101 8.54 11.95 2.42
CA ALA A 101 8.61 13.34 1.97
C ALA A 101 9.90 14.05 2.40
N GLU A 102 10.30 13.92 3.67
CA GLU A 102 11.52 14.56 4.20
C GLU A 102 12.79 13.87 3.68
N SER A 103 12.76 12.57 3.44
CA SER A 103 13.90 11.87 2.80
C SER A 103 14.10 12.38 1.37
N LEU A 104 13.02 12.54 0.60
CA LEU A 104 13.06 13.11 -0.74
C LEU A 104 13.49 14.58 -0.72
N ARG A 105 13.01 15.37 0.24
CA ARG A 105 13.43 16.78 0.40
C ARG A 105 14.92 16.90 0.68
N LYS A 106 15.48 16.03 1.53
CA LYS A 106 16.93 16.01 1.81
C LYS A 106 17.76 15.55 0.61
N ALA A 107 17.28 14.53 -0.11
CA ALA A 107 17.98 13.99 -1.29
C ALA A 107 17.90 14.94 -2.50
N PHE A 108 16.80 15.68 -2.63
CA PHE A 108 16.49 16.57 -3.75
C PHE A 108 16.10 17.97 -3.25
N PRO A 109 17.03 18.76 -2.68
CA PRO A 109 16.71 19.98 -1.93
C PRO A 109 16.28 21.19 -2.76
N ASP A 110 16.41 21.14 -4.10
CA ASP A 110 15.94 22.20 -4.99
C ASP A 110 14.41 22.14 -5.11
N GLU A 111 13.71 22.94 -4.30
CA GLU A 111 12.25 22.95 -4.21
C GLU A 111 11.57 23.43 -5.50
N ASP A 112 12.19 24.37 -6.24
CA ASP A 112 11.65 24.84 -7.52
C ASP A 112 11.64 23.72 -8.57
N LYS A 113 12.62 22.81 -8.50
CA LYS A 113 12.74 21.68 -9.42
C LYS A 113 12.03 20.41 -8.94
N TYR A 114 12.03 20.15 -7.64
CA TYR A 114 11.62 18.86 -7.06
C TYR A 114 10.55 18.96 -5.97
N GLY A 115 9.98 20.14 -5.69
CA GLY A 115 8.90 20.27 -4.70
C GLY A 115 7.71 19.35 -4.96
N TRP A 116 7.40 19.07 -6.24
CA TRP A 116 6.39 18.09 -6.63
C TRP A 116 6.72 16.66 -6.19
N LEU A 117 8.00 16.30 -6.13
CA LEU A 117 8.47 14.98 -5.71
C LEU A 117 8.36 14.84 -4.19
N HIS A 118 8.65 15.90 -3.45
CA HIS A 118 8.45 15.92 -1.98
C HIS A 118 6.96 15.73 -1.66
N LEU A 119 6.09 16.46 -2.37
CA LEU A 119 4.64 16.32 -2.23
C LEU A 119 4.15 14.92 -2.64
N THR A 120 4.69 14.35 -3.72
CA THR A 120 4.38 12.97 -4.14
C THR A 120 4.73 11.99 -3.02
N GLY A 121 5.88 12.13 -2.38
CA GLY A 121 6.26 11.35 -1.21
C GLY A 121 5.26 11.49 -0.05
N LEU A 122 4.74 12.69 0.18
CA LEU A 122 3.75 12.93 1.24
C LEU A 122 2.41 12.27 0.94
N ILE A 123 1.97 12.23 -0.33
CA ILE A 123 0.61 11.80 -0.68
C ILE A 123 0.52 10.39 -1.29
N HIS A 124 1.64 9.71 -1.54
CA HIS A 124 1.68 8.45 -2.31
C HIS A 124 0.73 7.38 -1.76
N ASP A 125 0.61 7.30 -0.44
CA ASP A 125 -0.17 6.28 0.26
C ASP A 125 -1.52 6.80 0.79
N LEU A 126 -1.99 7.97 0.37
CA LEU A 126 -3.30 8.49 0.82
C LEU A 126 -4.47 7.56 0.44
N GLY A 127 -4.31 6.68 -0.54
CA GLY A 127 -5.30 5.64 -0.84
C GLY A 127 -5.56 4.69 0.33
N LYS A 128 -4.61 4.53 1.26
CA LYS A 128 -4.75 3.62 2.41
C LYS A 128 -5.90 4.02 3.35
N ILE A 129 -6.40 5.26 3.27
CA ILE A 129 -7.56 5.71 4.04
C ILE A 129 -8.84 4.90 3.77
N LEU A 130 -8.93 4.16 2.65
CA LEU A 130 -10.11 3.34 2.37
C LEU A 130 -10.42 2.34 3.51
N THR A 131 -9.40 1.82 4.18
CA THR A 131 -9.56 0.92 5.34
C THR A 131 -10.19 1.64 6.55
N PRO A 132 -9.57 2.67 7.15
CA PRO A 132 -10.15 3.36 8.30
C PRO A 132 -11.45 4.13 7.96
N ALA A 133 -11.62 4.60 6.72
CA ALA A 133 -12.82 5.36 6.33
C ALA A 133 -14.04 4.47 6.08
N PHE A 134 -13.85 3.29 5.47
CA PHE A 134 -14.96 2.47 4.97
C PHE A 134 -14.99 1.05 5.51
N GLY A 135 -14.03 0.65 6.35
CA GLY A 135 -13.96 -0.67 6.98
C GLY A 135 -13.53 -1.79 6.04
N ASP A 136 -12.91 -1.44 4.90
CA ASP A 136 -12.34 -2.42 3.99
C ASP A 136 -11.18 -3.17 4.67
N SER A 137 -11.07 -4.47 4.42
CA SER A 137 -9.95 -5.25 4.96
C SER A 137 -8.64 -4.80 4.33
N GLN A 138 -7.55 -4.74 5.12
CA GLN A 138 -6.24 -4.26 4.64
C GLN A 138 -5.79 -4.98 3.36
N TRP A 139 -6.01 -6.30 3.25
CA TRP A 139 -5.58 -7.10 2.11
C TRP A 139 -6.11 -6.63 0.76
N CYS A 140 -7.20 -5.84 0.75
CA CYS A 140 -7.76 -5.28 -0.49
C CYS A 140 -7.33 -3.85 -0.79
N ASN A 141 -6.41 -3.28 0.00
CA ASN A 141 -6.06 -1.86 -0.05
C ASN A 141 -4.54 -1.60 -0.01
N VAL A 142 -3.75 -2.42 0.70
CA VAL A 142 -2.29 -2.27 0.83
C VAL A 142 -1.54 -3.47 0.26
N GLY A 143 -0.22 -3.51 0.48
CA GLY A 143 0.66 -4.59 0.05
C GLY A 143 1.05 -4.53 -1.42
N ASP A 144 1.94 -5.47 -1.79
CA ASP A 144 2.37 -5.61 -3.17
C ASP A 144 1.20 -5.95 -4.08
N THR A 145 1.30 -5.52 -5.34
CA THR A 145 0.25 -5.67 -6.35
C THR A 145 0.67 -6.60 -7.47
N PHE A 146 -0.32 -7.27 -8.05
CA PHE A 146 -0.14 -8.20 -9.17
C PHE A 146 -1.33 -8.10 -10.13
N PRO A 147 -1.14 -8.42 -11.43
CA PRO A 147 -2.23 -8.44 -12.39
C PRO A 147 -3.23 -9.55 -12.08
N VAL A 148 -4.52 -9.25 -12.20
CA VAL A 148 -5.64 -10.21 -12.09
C VAL A 148 -6.25 -10.49 -13.46
N GLY A 149 -6.96 -11.60 -13.64
CA GLY A 149 -7.56 -11.92 -14.95
C GLY A 149 -6.56 -12.55 -15.95
N CYS A 150 -5.36 -12.89 -15.49
CA CYS A 150 -4.40 -13.79 -16.13
C CYS A 150 -3.72 -14.67 -15.08
N ILE A 151 -2.90 -15.63 -15.53
CA ILE A 151 -2.23 -16.53 -14.59
C ILE A 151 -1.28 -15.73 -13.69
N PHE A 152 -1.25 -16.06 -12.40
CA PHE A 152 -0.30 -15.45 -11.49
C PHE A 152 1.10 -15.99 -11.76
N GLU A 153 2.06 -15.09 -12.00
CA GLU A 153 3.46 -15.47 -12.03
C GLU A 153 3.91 -15.85 -10.62
N ARG A 154 4.74 -16.90 -10.49
CA ARG A 154 5.27 -17.36 -9.20
C ARG A 154 6.47 -16.51 -8.77
N VAL A 155 6.22 -15.22 -8.59
CA VAL A 155 7.21 -14.22 -8.18
C VAL A 155 6.61 -13.36 -7.06
N GLY A 156 7.47 -12.72 -6.28
CA GLY A 156 7.04 -11.87 -5.15
C GLY A 156 6.90 -12.65 -3.84
N VAL A 157 6.13 -12.07 -2.93
CA VAL A 157 5.91 -12.58 -1.57
C VAL A 157 4.93 -13.76 -1.62
N PHE A 158 5.20 -14.85 -0.87
CA PHE A 158 4.36 -16.06 -0.75
C PHE A 158 3.56 -16.50 -2.00
N PRO A 159 4.21 -16.69 -3.17
CA PRO A 159 3.53 -17.01 -4.43
C PRO A 159 2.81 -18.37 -4.41
N GLU A 160 3.13 -19.26 -3.48
CA GLU A 160 2.43 -20.52 -3.25
C GLU A 160 0.95 -20.33 -2.86
N TYR A 161 0.59 -19.19 -2.25
CA TYR A 161 -0.80 -18.96 -1.85
C TYR A 161 -1.74 -18.70 -3.02
N PHE A 162 -1.23 -18.31 -4.19
CA PHE A 162 -2.02 -18.20 -5.41
C PHE A 162 -2.69 -19.51 -5.80
N ASP A 163 -2.15 -20.67 -5.40
CA ASP A 163 -2.74 -21.99 -5.69
C ASP A 163 -4.14 -22.18 -5.07
N HIS A 164 -4.48 -21.37 -4.08
CA HIS A 164 -5.80 -21.35 -3.43
C HIS A 164 -6.78 -20.36 -4.06
N ASN A 165 -6.33 -19.50 -4.99
CA ASN A 165 -7.19 -18.54 -5.66
C ASN A 165 -8.09 -19.25 -6.70
N PRO A 166 -9.40 -18.98 -6.73
CA PRO A 166 -10.30 -19.61 -7.70
C PRO A 166 -9.97 -19.24 -9.16
N ASP A 167 -9.36 -18.09 -9.44
CA ASP A 167 -9.00 -17.66 -10.80
C ASP A 167 -7.93 -18.57 -11.44
N MET A 168 -7.13 -19.27 -10.63
CA MET A 168 -6.18 -20.29 -11.11
C MET A 168 -6.84 -21.49 -11.78
N LYS A 169 -8.16 -21.67 -11.61
CA LYS A 169 -8.97 -22.70 -12.26
C LYS A 169 -9.92 -22.13 -13.32
N HIS A 170 -9.94 -20.81 -13.52
CA HIS A 170 -10.83 -20.18 -14.48
C HIS A 170 -10.34 -20.43 -15.92
N PRO A 171 -11.21 -20.82 -16.87
CA PRO A 171 -10.79 -21.21 -18.22
C PRO A 171 -10.08 -20.10 -19.01
N VAL A 172 -10.33 -18.84 -18.66
CA VAL A 172 -9.66 -17.68 -19.27
C VAL A 172 -8.48 -17.23 -18.41
N TYR A 173 -8.71 -16.96 -17.13
CA TYR A 173 -7.72 -16.30 -16.26
C TYR A 173 -6.55 -17.22 -15.91
N SER A 174 -6.73 -18.54 -15.92
CA SER A 174 -5.61 -19.48 -15.73
C SER A 174 -4.65 -19.57 -16.92
N THR A 175 -4.90 -18.85 -18.01
CA THR A 175 -3.99 -18.79 -19.16
C THR A 175 -2.97 -17.66 -19.03
N LYS A 176 -1.85 -17.79 -19.74
CA LYS A 176 -0.71 -16.85 -19.66
C LYS A 176 -1.11 -15.38 -19.78
N LEU A 177 -1.97 -15.05 -20.73
CA LEU A 177 -2.40 -13.67 -20.96
C LEU A 177 -3.82 -13.42 -20.46
N GLY A 178 -4.62 -14.45 -20.25
CA GLY A 178 -6.01 -14.32 -19.83
C GLY A 178 -6.78 -13.33 -20.69
N ILE A 179 -7.26 -12.24 -20.08
CA ILE A 179 -8.01 -11.18 -20.77
C ILE A 179 -7.11 -10.20 -21.56
N TYR A 180 -5.80 -10.24 -21.33
CA TYR A 180 -4.87 -9.24 -21.85
C TYR A 180 -4.36 -9.58 -23.25
N GLN A 181 -3.98 -8.53 -23.97
CA GLN A 181 -3.19 -8.66 -25.19
C GLN A 181 -1.71 -8.59 -24.88
N GLN A 182 -0.90 -9.31 -25.66
CA GLN A 182 0.55 -9.22 -25.51
C GLN A 182 1.01 -7.77 -25.72
N ARG A 183 1.77 -7.23 -24.76
CA ARG A 183 2.28 -5.84 -24.77
C ARG A 183 1.17 -4.78 -24.76
N CYS A 184 0.05 -5.03 -24.09
CA CYS A 184 -0.98 -4.01 -23.85
C CYS A 184 -0.46 -2.81 -23.04
N GLY A 185 0.55 -3.00 -22.20
CA GLY A 185 1.06 -1.97 -21.28
C GLY A 185 0.23 -1.90 -20.00
N LEU A 186 0.86 -1.45 -18.90
CA LEU A 186 0.28 -1.52 -17.55
C LEU A 186 -0.93 -0.60 -17.32
N ASN A 187 -1.20 0.31 -18.25
CA ASN A 187 -2.34 1.22 -18.16
C ASN A 187 -3.65 0.62 -18.72
N ASN A 188 -3.61 -0.59 -19.28
CA ASN A 188 -4.74 -1.30 -19.91
C ASN A 188 -5.07 -2.58 -19.15
#